data_AF-A0A4Y7Q449-F1
#
_entry.id   AF-A0A4Y7Q449-F1
#
_cell.length_a   1.000
_cell.length_b   1.000
_cell.length_c   1.000
_cell.angle_alpha   90.00
_cell.angle_beta   90.00
_cell.angle_gamma   90.00
#
_symmetry.space_group_name_H-M   'P 1'
#
loop_
_entity.id
_entity.type
_entity.pdbx_description
1 polymer ?
#
loop_
_entity_poly.entity_id
_entity_poly.type
_entity_poly.pdbx_seq_one_letter_code
_entity_poly.pdbx_strand_id
1 'polypeptide(L)'
;GAEPLHPPTSVCIFEGCGGRKLSEEIRVEGWLYTLHRGALPIWYVSLYCRGCLTRYYPTYFVTHASNPTASQEYYGGIPEYINVTEASFISRDLGRYIAIEMSISQSSAESIARVYNLAINNSTVPNASRLKMPITGYVVLDGFFMHALLQDKERRNEKLKLPHSGLQEDRLNQSLQERNYRMAGTGQEMWAHACNVCQKTYTETNGMACELNAGVTDGIVMGHPCCSVRDCQLPLVKQNHRFCSIHSSLTNVCCVADCFIAATPGYKTCDSPTHL
;
A
#
# COMPACT_ATOMS: atom_id res chain seq x y z
N GLY A 1 -23.65 -8.97 -17.12
CA GLY A 1 -23.19 -7.79 -17.87
C GLY A 1 -22.21 -7.01 -17.01
N ALA A 2 -21.47 -6.07 -17.58
CA ALA A 2 -20.64 -5.14 -16.81
C ALA A 2 -21.57 -4.26 -15.94
N GLU A 3 -21.55 -4.45 -14.62
CA GLU A 3 -22.33 -3.64 -13.68
C GLU A 3 -21.68 -2.27 -13.52
N PRO A 4 -22.43 -1.15 -13.64
CA PRO A 4 -21.87 0.17 -13.45
C PRO A 4 -21.66 0.46 -11.96
N LEU A 5 -20.46 0.89 -11.59
CA LEU A 5 -20.17 1.42 -10.26
C LEU A 5 -20.55 2.89 -10.20
N HIS A 6 -21.50 3.23 -9.33
CA HIS A 6 -21.97 4.59 -9.13
C HIS A 6 -21.42 5.20 -7.83
N PRO A 7 -21.38 6.54 -7.71
CA PRO A 7 -21.20 7.19 -6.42
C PRO A 7 -22.31 6.75 -5.45
N PRO A 8 -22.04 6.72 -4.13
CA PRO A 8 -22.99 6.27 -3.12
C PRO A 8 -24.20 7.22 -2.96
N THR A 9 -24.23 8.33 -3.67
CA THR A 9 -25.27 9.35 -3.61
C THR A 9 -25.54 9.92 -5.00
N SER A 10 -26.79 10.32 -5.23
CA SER A 10 -27.23 11.07 -6.43
C SER A 10 -27.43 12.57 -6.17
N VAL A 11 -27.22 12.99 -4.92
CA VAL A 11 -27.33 14.39 -4.45
C VAL A 11 -26.07 14.82 -3.71
N CYS A 12 -25.80 16.13 -3.71
CA CYS A 12 -24.65 16.71 -3.02
C CYS A 12 -24.77 16.52 -1.50
N ILE A 13 -23.71 16.02 -0.86
CA ILE A 13 -23.65 15.79 0.60
C ILE A 13 -23.24 17.03 1.40
N PHE A 14 -22.79 18.09 0.73
CA PHE A 14 -22.40 19.32 1.42
C PHE A 14 -23.64 20.15 1.76
N GLU A 15 -23.74 20.54 3.04
CA GLU A 15 -24.89 21.30 3.57
C GLU A 15 -25.17 22.58 2.78
N GLY A 16 -24.13 23.31 2.37
CA GLY A 16 -24.26 24.53 1.56
C GLY A 16 -24.88 24.34 0.18
N CYS A 17 -25.03 23.09 -0.29
CA CYS A 17 -25.70 22.78 -1.56
C CYS A 17 -27.15 22.31 -1.39
N GLY A 18 -27.65 22.15 -0.16
CA GLY A 18 -29.05 21.80 0.12
C GLY A 18 -29.56 20.56 -0.61
N GLY A 19 -28.72 19.51 -0.76
CA GLY A 19 -29.12 18.29 -1.47
C GLY A 19 -29.30 18.44 -2.98
N ARG A 20 -28.64 19.42 -3.62
CA ARG A 20 -28.67 19.61 -5.07
C ARG A 20 -28.36 18.30 -5.82
N LYS A 21 -29.20 17.97 -6.80
CA LYS A 21 -29.01 16.81 -7.69
C LYS A 21 -27.67 16.90 -8.44
N LEU A 22 -26.93 15.81 -8.48
CA LEU A 22 -25.68 15.72 -9.22
C LEU A 22 -25.96 15.53 -10.73
N SER A 23 -25.12 16.10 -11.58
CA SER A 23 -25.27 16.12 -13.05
C SER A 23 -23.94 15.85 -13.76
N GLU A 24 -23.87 16.02 -15.09
CA GLU A 24 -22.62 15.87 -15.88
C GLU A 24 -21.93 14.52 -15.64
N GLU A 25 -22.70 13.47 -15.92
CA GLU A 25 -22.25 12.10 -15.83
C GLU A 25 -21.08 11.84 -16.77
N ILE A 26 -19.99 11.33 -16.20
CA ILE A 26 -18.87 10.77 -16.98
C ILE A 26 -18.82 9.28 -16.69
N ARG A 27 -18.78 8.47 -17.76
CA ARG A 27 -18.59 7.03 -17.70
C ARG A 27 -17.20 6.68 -18.20
N VAL A 28 -16.51 5.82 -17.47
CA VAL A 28 -15.17 5.35 -17.82
C VAL A 28 -15.13 3.83 -17.71
N GLU A 29 -14.48 3.18 -18.69
CA GLU A 29 -14.23 1.74 -18.64
C GLU A 29 -13.14 1.43 -17.62
N GLY A 30 -13.29 0.31 -16.92
CA GLY A 30 -12.29 -0.16 -15.97
C GLY A 30 -12.42 -1.64 -15.69
N TRP A 31 -11.63 -2.09 -14.71
CA TRP A 31 -11.55 -3.48 -14.29
C TRP A 31 -11.88 -3.61 -12.81
N LEU A 32 -12.72 -4.58 -12.47
CA LEU A 32 -12.99 -5.00 -11.11
C LEU A 32 -12.44 -6.40 -10.90
N TYR A 33 -11.45 -6.53 -10.02
CA TYR A 33 -10.91 -7.82 -9.61
C TYR A 33 -11.67 -8.32 -8.38
N THR A 34 -12.18 -9.55 -8.46
CA THR A 34 -12.99 -10.14 -7.40
C THR A 34 -12.44 -11.49 -6.98
N LEU A 35 -12.59 -11.84 -5.71
CA LEU A 35 -12.14 -13.13 -5.19
C LEU A 35 -12.92 -14.31 -5.80
N HIS A 36 -14.19 -14.10 -6.13
CA HIS A 36 -15.11 -15.19 -6.51
C HIS A 36 -15.40 -15.30 -8.00
N ARG A 37 -15.29 -14.20 -8.76
CA ARG A 37 -15.68 -14.16 -10.19
C ARG A 37 -14.50 -13.88 -11.12
N GLY A 38 -13.29 -13.68 -10.57
CA GLY A 38 -12.13 -13.23 -11.33
C GLY A 38 -12.25 -11.75 -11.72
N ALA A 39 -11.55 -11.38 -12.79
CA ALA A 39 -11.59 -10.03 -13.35
C ALA A 39 -12.88 -9.82 -14.16
N LEU A 40 -13.53 -8.69 -13.91
CA LEU A 40 -14.75 -8.27 -14.58
C LEU A 40 -14.52 -6.92 -15.25
N PRO A 41 -14.87 -6.73 -16.54
CA PRO A 41 -14.97 -5.38 -17.08
C PRO A 41 -16.14 -4.67 -16.42
N ILE A 42 -15.91 -3.42 -16.06
CA ILE A 42 -16.93 -2.56 -15.45
C ILE A 42 -16.94 -1.19 -16.12
N TRP A 43 -18.03 -0.49 -15.91
CA TRP A 43 -18.08 0.95 -16.10
C TRP A 43 -18.10 1.58 -14.72
N TYR A 44 -17.36 2.65 -14.49
CA TYR A 44 -17.58 3.48 -13.32
C TYR A 44 -18.06 4.86 -13.73
N VAL A 45 -18.93 5.40 -12.90
CA VAL A 45 -19.64 6.63 -13.14
C VAL A 45 -19.18 7.67 -12.13
N SER A 46 -18.93 8.89 -12.62
CA SER A 46 -18.77 10.06 -11.76
C SER A 46 -19.82 11.10 -12.07
N LEU A 47 -20.27 11.79 -11.01
CA LEU A 47 -21.29 12.83 -11.09
C LEU A 47 -20.75 14.13 -10.51
N TYR A 48 -21.22 15.27 -11.01
CA TYR A 48 -20.71 16.59 -10.67
C TYR A 48 -21.76 17.47 -10.00
N CYS A 49 -21.35 18.21 -8.97
CA CYS A 49 -22.15 19.25 -8.37
C CYS A 49 -21.69 20.62 -8.86
N ARG A 50 -22.53 21.32 -9.64
CA ARG A 50 -22.27 22.71 -10.07
C ARG A 50 -22.28 23.73 -8.93
N GLY A 51 -22.80 23.37 -7.75
CA GLY A 51 -22.90 24.28 -6.61
C GLY A 51 -21.57 24.47 -5.88
N CYS A 52 -20.94 23.36 -5.48
CA CYS A 52 -19.69 23.35 -4.75
C CYS A 52 -18.49 22.88 -5.59
N LEU A 53 -18.68 22.69 -6.91
CA LEU A 53 -17.64 22.26 -7.84
C LEU A 53 -16.96 20.95 -7.41
N THR A 54 -17.77 20.01 -6.91
CA THR A 54 -17.32 18.70 -6.45
C THR A 54 -17.70 17.61 -7.44
N ARG A 55 -16.74 16.75 -7.81
CA ARG A 55 -16.99 15.52 -8.57
C ARG A 55 -16.98 14.32 -7.63
N TYR A 56 -18.06 13.55 -7.65
CA TYR A 56 -18.30 12.35 -6.87
C TYR A 56 -17.96 11.13 -7.72
N TYR A 57 -17.03 10.31 -7.25
CA TYR A 57 -16.64 9.01 -7.81
C TYR A 57 -17.26 7.90 -6.94
N PRO A 58 -17.15 6.61 -7.33
CA PRO A 58 -17.69 5.51 -6.52
C PRO A 58 -17.15 5.44 -5.09
N THR A 59 -15.86 5.73 -4.88
CA THR A 59 -15.17 5.53 -3.59
C THR A 59 -14.71 6.80 -2.91
N TYR A 60 -14.56 7.89 -3.66
CA TYR A 60 -14.13 9.18 -3.15
C TYR A 60 -14.85 10.32 -3.89
N PHE A 61 -14.66 11.55 -3.43
CA PHE A 61 -15.03 12.76 -4.15
C PHE A 61 -13.87 13.74 -4.15
N VAL A 62 -13.89 14.69 -5.09
CA VAL A 62 -12.87 15.73 -5.25
C VAL A 62 -13.56 17.07 -5.41
N THR A 63 -13.25 17.98 -4.49
CA THR A 63 -13.73 19.37 -4.53
C THR A 63 -12.67 20.24 -5.21
N HIS A 64 -13.08 21.10 -6.15
CA HIS A 64 -12.17 22.01 -6.86
C HIS A 64 -10.97 21.28 -7.52
N ALA A 65 -11.26 20.26 -8.35
CA ALA A 65 -10.24 19.38 -8.95
C ALA A 65 -9.13 20.10 -9.75
N SER A 66 -9.38 21.31 -10.23
CA SER A 66 -8.35 22.14 -10.91
C SER A 66 -7.32 22.76 -9.97
N ASN A 67 -7.55 22.75 -8.66
CA ASN A 67 -6.61 23.26 -7.67
C ASN A 67 -5.44 22.27 -7.50
N PRO A 68 -4.17 22.73 -7.57
CA PRO A 68 -3.02 21.87 -7.30
C PRO A 68 -3.06 21.14 -5.95
N THR A 69 -3.72 21.72 -4.94
CA THR A 69 -3.87 21.14 -3.59
C THR A 69 -5.18 20.35 -3.39
N ALA A 70 -5.92 20.08 -4.48
CA ALA A 70 -7.12 19.26 -4.40
C ALA A 70 -6.79 17.86 -3.87
N SER A 71 -7.73 17.30 -3.10
CA SER A 71 -7.60 15.97 -2.52
C SER A 71 -8.79 15.08 -2.87
N GLN A 72 -8.51 13.78 -2.97
CA GLN A 72 -9.51 12.72 -2.98
C GLN A 72 -9.92 12.44 -1.54
N GLU A 73 -11.18 12.74 -1.21
CA GLU A 73 -11.74 12.44 0.10
C GLU A 73 -12.65 11.20 0.00
N TYR A 74 -12.30 10.15 0.74
CA TYR A 74 -13.07 8.90 0.75
C TYR A 74 -14.29 9.03 1.67
N TYR A 75 -15.40 8.39 1.28
CA TYR A 75 -16.70 8.59 1.96
C TYR A 75 -16.72 8.15 3.43
N GLY A 76 -15.85 7.22 3.82
CA GLY A 76 -15.74 6.65 5.17
C GLY A 76 -15.96 5.14 5.16
N GLY A 77 -15.44 4.47 6.19
CA GLY A 77 -15.39 3.01 6.25
C GLY A 77 -14.58 2.38 5.12
N ILE A 78 -14.68 1.06 5.01
CA ILE A 78 -14.11 0.32 3.87
C ILE A 78 -15.22 0.09 2.85
N PRO A 79 -15.12 0.56 1.59
CA PRO A 79 -16.15 0.36 0.57
C PRO A 79 -16.19 -1.11 0.10
N GLU A 80 -17.29 -1.54 -0.52
CA GLU A 80 -17.40 -2.89 -1.11
C GLU A 80 -16.40 -3.09 -2.25
N TYR A 81 -16.19 -2.05 -3.06
CA TYR A 81 -15.19 -2.01 -4.12
C TYR A 81 -14.21 -0.89 -3.80
N ILE A 82 -12.93 -1.24 -3.69
CA ILE A 82 -11.85 -0.32 -3.37
C ILE A 82 -11.23 0.12 -4.70
N ASN A 83 -11.19 1.43 -4.94
CA ASN A 83 -10.45 1.98 -6.08
C ASN A 83 -8.95 1.91 -5.75
N VAL A 84 -8.20 1.29 -6.65
CA VAL A 84 -6.78 0.99 -6.46
C VAL A 84 -5.93 1.81 -7.42
N THR A 85 -6.36 1.90 -8.67
CA THR A 85 -5.79 2.78 -9.69
C THR A 85 -6.91 3.56 -10.38
N GLU A 86 -6.57 4.49 -11.27
CA GLU A 86 -7.56 5.30 -11.99
C GLU A 86 -8.64 4.46 -12.71
N ALA A 87 -8.27 3.29 -13.24
CA ALA A 87 -9.17 2.41 -14.00
C ALA A 87 -9.34 1.01 -13.38
N SER A 88 -8.90 0.78 -12.14
CA SER A 88 -8.97 -0.54 -11.49
C SER A 88 -9.53 -0.50 -10.08
N PHE A 89 -10.36 -1.49 -9.78
CA PHE A 89 -10.99 -1.72 -8.50
C PHE A 89 -10.71 -3.14 -8.04
N ILE A 90 -10.65 -3.35 -6.73
CA ILE A 90 -10.69 -4.68 -6.12
C ILE A 90 -11.91 -4.77 -5.22
N SER A 91 -12.52 -5.94 -5.11
CA SER A 91 -13.55 -6.17 -4.10
C SER A 91 -12.95 -6.25 -2.70
N ARG A 92 -13.73 -5.90 -1.67
CA ARG A 92 -13.27 -5.82 -0.28
C ARG A 92 -12.74 -7.15 0.24
N ASP A 93 -13.43 -8.23 -0.09
CA ASP A 93 -13.02 -9.61 0.22
C ASP A 93 -11.69 -9.99 -0.44
N LEU A 94 -11.44 -9.55 -1.68
CA LEU A 94 -10.13 -9.71 -2.33
C LEU A 94 -9.06 -8.87 -1.63
N GLY A 95 -9.34 -7.61 -1.26
CA GLY A 95 -8.43 -6.79 -0.46
C GLY A 95 -8.07 -7.42 0.89
N ARG A 96 -9.05 -8.03 1.58
CA ARG A 96 -8.84 -8.79 2.81
C ARG A 96 -7.99 -10.04 2.58
N TYR A 97 -8.26 -10.79 1.51
CA TYR A 97 -7.47 -11.96 1.12
C TYR A 97 -6.00 -11.57 0.88
N ILE A 98 -5.75 -10.52 0.10
CA ILE A 98 -4.40 -9.99 -0.15
C ILE A 98 -3.72 -9.63 1.18
N ALA A 99 -4.41 -8.94 2.08
CA ALA A 99 -3.85 -8.56 3.37
C ALA A 99 -3.43 -9.77 4.22
N ILE A 100 -4.24 -10.83 4.22
CA ILE A 100 -3.93 -12.10 4.91
C ILE A 100 -2.72 -12.79 4.25
N GLU A 101 -2.70 -12.92 2.93
CA GLU A 101 -1.59 -13.55 2.21
C GLU A 101 -0.26 -12.82 2.40
N MET A 102 -0.27 -11.48 2.39
CA MET A 102 0.94 -10.70 2.63
C MET A 102 1.38 -10.74 4.10
N SER A 103 0.44 -10.74 5.05
CA SER A 103 0.77 -10.61 6.48
C SER A 103 1.04 -11.95 7.17
N ILE A 104 0.37 -13.03 6.74
CA ILE A 104 0.44 -14.35 7.36
C ILE A 104 1.24 -15.32 6.48
N SER A 105 0.86 -15.43 5.21
CA SER A 105 1.53 -16.32 4.25
C SER A 105 2.84 -15.73 3.70
N GLN A 106 3.21 -14.51 4.12
CA GLN A 106 4.44 -13.81 3.72
C GLN A 106 4.67 -13.79 2.20
N SER A 107 3.58 -13.73 1.43
CA SER A 107 3.63 -13.83 -0.03
C SER A 107 3.90 -12.48 -0.67
N SER A 108 4.77 -12.46 -1.70
CA SER A 108 5.03 -11.24 -2.48
C SER A 108 3.81 -10.85 -3.32
N ALA A 109 3.71 -9.57 -3.68
CA ALA A 109 2.63 -9.06 -4.52
C ALA A 109 2.60 -9.75 -5.90
N GLU A 110 3.76 -10.07 -6.48
CA GLU A 110 3.88 -10.83 -7.73
C GLU A 110 3.40 -12.27 -7.57
N SER A 111 3.72 -12.91 -6.45
CA SER A 111 3.26 -14.28 -6.17
C SER A 111 1.74 -14.31 -6.05
N ILE A 112 1.16 -13.39 -5.28
CA ILE A 112 -0.30 -13.26 -5.12
C ILE A 112 -0.97 -12.95 -6.46
N ALA A 113 -0.43 -12.03 -7.25
CA ALA A 113 -0.95 -11.72 -8.58
C ALA A 113 -0.94 -12.96 -9.49
N ARG A 114 0.13 -13.75 -9.46
CA ARG A 114 0.25 -15.01 -10.21
C ARG A 114 -0.78 -16.05 -9.74
N VAL A 115 -0.93 -16.26 -8.44
CA VAL A 115 -1.94 -17.17 -7.88
C VAL A 115 -3.34 -16.73 -8.31
N TYR A 116 -3.65 -15.43 -8.18
CA TYR A 116 -4.93 -14.89 -8.63
C TYR A 116 -5.15 -15.15 -10.11
N ASN A 117 -4.18 -14.86 -10.97
CA ASN A 117 -4.34 -15.02 -12.42
C ASN A 117 -4.50 -16.49 -12.85
N LEU A 118 -3.85 -17.43 -12.16
CA LEU A 118 -3.91 -18.85 -12.49
C LEU A 118 -5.13 -19.56 -11.91
N ALA A 119 -5.48 -19.26 -10.65
CA ALA A 119 -6.48 -20.00 -9.90
C ALA A 119 -7.85 -19.31 -9.88
N ILE A 120 -7.89 -17.98 -9.83
CA ILE A 120 -9.13 -17.20 -9.61
C ILE A 120 -9.61 -16.56 -10.93
N ASN A 121 -8.71 -15.94 -11.69
CA ASN A 121 -9.02 -15.28 -12.96
C ASN A 121 -9.18 -16.26 -14.13
N ASN A 122 -9.55 -17.51 -13.85
CA ASN A 122 -9.71 -18.55 -14.84
C ASN A 122 -11.16 -18.64 -15.31
N SER A 123 -11.63 -17.58 -15.99
CA SER A 123 -12.97 -17.58 -16.58
C SER A 123 -13.03 -18.60 -17.72
N THR A 124 -13.89 -19.61 -17.59
CA THR A 124 -14.17 -20.67 -18.58
C THR A 124 -15.20 -20.25 -19.65
N VAL A 125 -15.60 -18.97 -19.65
CA VAL A 125 -16.63 -18.46 -20.55
C VAL A 125 -16.11 -18.40 -22.00
N PRO A 126 -16.86 -18.89 -23.00
CA PRO A 126 -16.52 -18.69 -24.41
C PRO A 126 -16.40 -17.17 -24.70
N ASN A 127 -15.30 -16.72 -25.33
CA ASN A 127 -14.85 -15.32 -25.47
C ASN A 127 -14.07 -14.70 -24.30
N ALA A 128 -13.48 -15.51 -23.42
CA ALA A 128 -12.63 -15.06 -22.32
C ALA A 128 -11.46 -14.13 -22.72
N SER A 129 -10.98 -14.14 -23.97
CA SER A 129 -9.81 -13.33 -24.38
C SER A 129 -10.03 -11.82 -24.26
N ARG A 130 -11.28 -11.32 -24.34
CA ARG A 130 -11.60 -9.90 -24.13
C ARG A 130 -11.88 -9.54 -22.66
N LEU A 131 -12.04 -10.53 -21.80
CA LEU A 131 -12.41 -10.36 -20.38
C LEU A 131 -11.24 -10.64 -19.43
N LYS A 132 -10.15 -11.23 -19.94
CA LYS A 132 -8.97 -11.58 -19.14
C LYS A 132 -7.99 -10.40 -19.11
N MET A 133 -8.24 -9.46 -18.21
CA MET A 133 -7.19 -8.55 -17.75
C MET A 133 -6.47 -9.22 -16.56
N PRO A 134 -5.17 -9.55 -16.68
CA PRO A 134 -4.42 -10.07 -15.55
C PRO A 134 -4.21 -8.97 -14.51
N ILE A 135 -4.38 -9.33 -13.23
CA ILE A 135 -3.97 -8.44 -12.14
C ILE A 135 -2.43 -8.41 -12.10
N THR A 136 -1.86 -7.23 -11.85
CA THR A 136 -0.39 -7.07 -11.72
C THR A 136 0.01 -7.01 -10.24
N GLY A 137 1.30 -7.23 -9.96
CA GLY A 137 1.84 -7.02 -8.61
C GLY A 137 1.60 -5.61 -8.08
N TYR A 138 1.65 -4.58 -8.96
CA TYR A 138 1.33 -3.20 -8.59
C TYR A 138 -0.10 -3.03 -8.11
N VAL A 139 -1.10 -3.61 -8.80
CA VAL A 139 -2.50 -3.54 -8.36
C VAL A 139 -2.71 -4.30 -7.05
N VAL A 140 -2.01 -5.43 -6.86
CA VAL A 140 -2.06 -6.16 -5.57
C VAL A 140 -1.48 -5.29 -4.45
N LEU A 141 -0.32 -4.67 -4.68
CA LEU A 141 0.37 -3.85 -3.68
C LEU A 141 -0.40 -2.58 -3.33
N ASP A 142 -0.88 -1.83 -4.32
CA ASP A 142 -1.74 -0.68 -4.11
C ASP A 142 -3.03 -1.10 -3.41
N GLY A 143 -3.59 -2.26 -3.77
CA GLY A 143 -4.77 -2.83 -3.14
C GLY A 143 -4.58 -3.13 -1.65
N PHE A 144 -3.42 -3.71 -1.32
CA PHE A 144 -3.00 -3.94 0.06
C PHE A 144 -2.88 -2.63 0.85
N PHE A 145 -2.16 -1.64 0.31
CA PHE A 145 -1.97 -0.35 0.98
C PHE A 145 -3.27 0.42 1.13
N MET A 146 -4.10 0.47 0.09
CA MET A 146 -5.42 1.11 0.15
C MET A 146 -6.31 0.45 1.21
N HIS A 147 -6.39 -0.88 1.23
CA HIS A 147 -7.16 -1.60 2.25
C HIS A 147 -6.63 -1.30 3.67
N ALA A 148 -5.31 -1.31 3.87
CA ALA A 148 -4.68 -1.02 5.16
C ALA A 148 -4.93 0.43 5.63
N LEU A 149 -4.84 1.41 4.72
CA LEU A 149 -5.10 2.83 5.02
C LEU A 149 -6.57 3.08 5.35
N LEU A 150 -7.50 2.48 4.59
CA LEU A 150 -8.93 2.59 4.87
C LEU A 150 -9.29 1.96 6.22
N GLN A 151 -8.72 0.80 6.54
CA GLN A 151 -8.91 0.15 7.84
C GLN A 151 -8.32 0.97 9.00
N ASP A 152 -7.14 1.56 8.82
CA ASP A 152 -6.52 2.47 9.80
C ASP A 152 -7.42 3.68 10.11
N LYS A 153 -7.96 4.30 9.06
CA LYS A 153 -8.85 5.46 9.17
C LYS A 153 -10.20 5.09 9.78
N GLU A 154 -10.78 3.95 9.40
CA GLU A 154 -12.02 3.42 9.98
C GLU A 154 -11.89 3.19 11.50
N ARG A 155 -10.81 2.53 11.97
CA ARG A 155 -10.56 2.31 13.41
C ARG A 155 -10.48 3.62 14.20
N ARG A 156 -10.10 4.71 13.53
CA ARG A 156 -9.91 6.04 14.13
C ARG A 156 -11.12 6.96 13.91
N ASN A 157 -12.18 6.46 13.28
CA ASN A 157 -13.33 7.27 12.87
C ASN A 157 -12.92 8.50 12.04
N GLU A 158 -11.90 8.35 11.20
CA GLU A 158 -11.40 9.35 10.27
C GLU A 158 -11.71 8.97 8.82
N LYS A 159 -11.64 9.95 7.91
CA LYS A 159 -11.69 9.72 6.47
C LYS A 159 -10.29 9.72 5.88
N LEU A 160 -10.05 8.83 4.92
CA LEU A 160 -8.84 8.85 4.12
C LEU A 160 -8.87 10.06 3.18
N LYS A 161 -7.77 10.82 3.14
CA LYS A 161 -7.54 11.91 2.19
C LYS A 161 -6.23 11.67 1.47
N LEU A 162 -6.26 11.70 0.14
CA LEU A 162 -5.09 11.51 -0.72
C LEU A 162 -4.97 12.68 -1.69
N PRO A 163 -3.76 13.04 -2.16
CA PRO A 163 -3.61 14.05 -3.19
C PRO A 163 -4.35 13.65 -4.47
N HIS A 164 -5.06 14.60 -5.10
CA HIS A 164 -5.76 14.34 -6.36
C HIS A 164 -4.81 14.37 -7.56
N SER A 165 -3.86 15.29 -7.55
CA SER A 165 -2.84 15.47 -8.57
C SER A 165 -1.58 14.64 -8.25
N GLY A 166 -0.66 14.53 -9.21
CA GLY A 166 0.60 13.81 -9.07
C GLY A 166 0.58 12.38 -9.59
N LEU A 167 1.71 11.70 -9.46
CA LEU A 167 1.89 10.33 -9.94
C LEU A 167 1.11 9.36 -9.04
N GLN A 168 0.50 8.35 -9.67
CA GLN A 168 -0.25 7.30 -8.95
C GLN A 168 0.63 6.56 -7.93
N GLU A 169 1.87 6.26 -8.31
CA GLU A 169 2.85 5.56 -7.45
C GLU A 169 3.20 6.34 -6.18
N ASP A 170 3.11 7.66 -6.22
CA ASP A 170 3.43 8.53 -5.08
C ASP A 170 2.23 8.84 -4.20
N ARG A 171 1.01 8.56 -4.68
CA ARG A 171 -0.24 9.05 -4.07
C ARG A 171 -0.43 8.56 -2.63
N LEU A 172 0.04 7.36 -2.33
CA LEU A 172 -0.11 6.74 -1.01
C LEU A 172 1.03 7.11 -0.05
N ASN A 173 2.16 7.62 -0.55
CA ASN A 173 3.40 7.78 0.22
C ASN A 173 3.19 8.60 1.49
N GLN A 174 2.55 9.75 1.40
CA GLN A 174 2.31 10.61 2.56
C GLN A 174 1.46 9.90 3.62
N SER A 175 0.34 9.30 3.23
CA SER A 175 -0.56 8.61 4.17
C SER A 175 0.10 7.38 4.81
N LEU A 176 0.91 6.64 4.04
CA LEU A 176 1.69 5.51 4.55
C LEU A 176 2.77 5.99 5.54
N GLN A 177 3.47 7.08 5.23
CA GLN A 177 4.45 7.68 6.15
C GLN A 177 3.79 8.16 7.44
N GLU A 178 2.68 8.88 7.37
CA GLU A 178 1.90 9.33 8.54
C GLU A 178 1.48 8.15 9.42
N ARG A 179 1.06 7.04 8.81
CA ARG A 179 0.74 5.80 9.52
C ARG A 179 1.99 5.20 10.18
N ASN A 180 3.10 5.11 9.47
CA ASN A 180 4.36 4.57 9.99
C ASN A 180 4.90 5.39 11.17
N TYR A 181 4.91 6.73 11.05
CA TYR A 181 5.31 7.62 12.14
C TYR A 181 4.45 7.44 13.38
N ARG A 182 3.15 7.25 13.19
CA ARG A 182 2.23 7.01 14.30
C ARG A 182 2.49 5.67 14.98
N MET A 183 2.75 4.63 14.20
CA MET A 183 3.01 3.28 14.72
C MET A 183 4.40 3.13 15.35
N ALA A 184 5.34 4.00 15.00
CA ALA A 184 6.67 4.00 15.58
C ALA A 184 6.63 4.30 17.09
N GLY A 185 7.41 3.55 17.87
CA GLY A 185 7.45 3.70 19.33
C GLY A 185 6.18 3.14 19.99
N THR A 186 5.40 4.02 20.62
CA THR A 186 4.28 3.64 21.51
C THR A 186 2.93 3.55 20.80
N GLY A 187 2.88 3.69 19.48
CA GLY A 187 1.60 3.76 18.75
C GLY A 187 0.98 2.42 18.35
N GLN A 188 1.59 1.29 18.71
CA GLN A 188 0.99 -0.03 18.52
C GLN A 188 0.21 -0.43 19.78
N GLU A 189 -0.92 -1.13 19.60
CA GLU A 189 -1.81 -1.55 20.70
C GLU A 189 -1.07 -2.31 21.81
N MET A 190 -0.05 -3.10 21.44
CA MET A 190 0.71 -3.95 22.35
C MET A 190 2.15 -3.47 22.56
N TRP A 191 2.44 -2.18 22.37
CA TRP A 191 3.82 -1.65 22.42
C TRP A 191 4.53 -1.91 23.76
N ALA A 192 3.79 -1.86 24.89
CA ALA A 192 4.30 -2.09 26.24
C ALA A 192 3.98 -3.50 26.76
N HIS A 193 3.71 -4.46 25.86
CA HIS A 193 3.33 -5.80 26.28
C HIS A 193 4.49 -6.53 26.96
N ALA A 194 4.33 -6.76 28.26
CA ALA A 194 5.22 -7.56 29.10
C ALA A 194 4.40 -8.70 29.72
N CYS A 195 4.48 -9.89 29.15
CA CYS A 195 3.88 -11.09 29.73
C CYS A 195 4.95 -12.16 29.99
N ASN A 196 4.61 -13.15 30.82
CA ASN A 196 5.52 -14.23 31.22
C ASN A 196 5.93 -15.16 30.05
N VAL A 197 5.36 -14.95 28.85
CA VAL A 197 5.73 -15.65 27.60
C VAL A 197 6.70 -14.80 26.77
N CYS A 198 6.46 -13.49 26.67
CA CYS A 198 7.27 -12.57 25.88
C CYS A 198 8.51 -12.06 26.63
N GLN A 199 8.47 -12.05 27.97
CA GLN A 199 9.56 -11.63 28.82
C GLN A 199 9.82 -12.69 29.90
N LYS A 200 11.08 -13.05 30.10
CA LYS A 200 11.50 -13.98 31.15
C LYS A 200 12.68 -13.41 31.91
N THR A 201 12.50 -13.19 33.20
CA THR A 201 13.57 -12.85 34.13
C THR A 201 14.10 -14.12 34.78
N TYR A 202 15.42 -14.29 34.84
CA TYR A 202 16.07 -15.42 35.50
C TYR A 202 17.39 -15.00 36.13
N THR A 203 17.88 -15.79 37.09
CA THR A 203 19.16 -15.55 37.75
C THR A 203 20.22 -16.49 37.19
N GLU A 204 21.35 -15.94 36.77
CA GLU A 204 22.49 -16.73 36.33
C GLU A 204 23.24 -17.38 37.52
N THR A 205 24.15 -18.30 37.23
CA THR A 205 24.95 -19.03 38.23
C THR A 205 25.84 -18.12 39.09
N ASN A 206 26.13 -16.90 38.61
CA ASN A 206 26.89 -15.87 39.31
C ASN A 206 26.00 -14.97 40.21
N GLY A 207 24.68 -15.21 40.27
CA GLY A 207 23.73 -14.39 41.01
C GLY A 207 23.23 -13.14 40.27
N MET A 208 23.65 -12.92 39.02
CA MET A 208 23.22 -11.77 38.21
C MET A 208 21.78 -11.98 37.71
N ALA A 209 20.95 -10.95 37.83
CA ALA A 209 19.61 -10.95 37.26
C ALA A 209 19.69 -10.66 35.76
N CYS A 210 19.19 -11.58 34.94
CA CYS A 210 19.13 -11.47 33.49
C CYS A 210 17.68 -11.40 33.04
N GLU A 211 17.48 -10.71 31.91
CA GLU A 211 16.18 -10.54 31.27
C GLU A 211 16.28 -11.03 29.83
N LEU A 212 15.34 -11.87 29.42
CA LEU A 212 15.17 -12.32 28.05
C LEU A 212 13.86 -11.76 27.50
N ASN A 213 13.95 -11.00 26.41
CA ASN A 213 12.82 -10.44 25.69
C ASN A 213 12.68 -11.14 24.34
N ALA A 214 11.50 -11.69 24.07
CA ALA A 214 11.16 -12.26 22.78
C ALA A 214 10.86 -11.12 21.78
N GLY A 215 11.78 -10.88 20.86
CA GLY A 215 11.53 -10.03 19.70
C GLY A 215 10.77 -10.81 18.64
N VAL A 216 9.59 -10.33 18.24
CA VAL A 216 8.92 -10.82 17.02
C VAL A 216 9.38 -9.95 15.87
N THR A 217 10.26 -10.48 15.03
CA THR A 217 10.55 -9.91 13.72
C THR A 217 9.73 -10.71 12.70
N ASP A 218 9.00 -10.05 11.80
CA ASP A 218 8.60 -10.78 10.61
C ASP A 218 9.89 -11.19 9.86
N GLY A 219 9.92 -12.39 9.27
CA GLY A 219 11.09 -12.89 8.55
C GLY A 219 11.44 -12.07 7.30
N ILE A 220 10.67 -11.01 7.01
CA ILE A 220 10.79 -10.11 5.86
C ILE A 220 11.55 -8.82 6.26
N VAL A 221 11.49 -8.36 7.53
CA VAL A 221 12.20 -7.16 8.03
C VAL A 221 13.71 -7.31 7.87
N MET A 222 14.24 -8.53 7.86
CA MET A 222 15.64 -8.84 7.55
C MET A 222 16.06 -8.45 6.11
N GLY A 223 15.11 -8.08 5.24
CA GLY A 223 15.34 -7.71 3.85
C GLY A 223 14.82 -6.33 3.45
N HIS A 224 14.31 -5.51 4.38
CA HIS A 224 13.86 -4.15 4.02
C HIS A 224 15.06 -3.30 3.57
N PRO A 225 15.07 -2.78 2.33
CA PRO A 225 16.19 -2.01 1.85
C PRO A 225 16.36 -0.73 2.66
N CYS A 226 17.41 -0.69 3.47
CA CYS A 226 17.84 0.47 4.22
C CYS A 226 19.23 0.91 3.73
N CYS A 227 19.64 2.10 4.17
CA CYS A 227 21.02 2.51 3.97
C CYS A 227 21.96 1.50 4.67
N SER A 228 23.01 1.05 3.98
CA SER A 228 24.01 0.15 4.56
C SER A 228 24.91 0.78 5.63
N VAL A 229 24.79 2.09 5.87
CA VAL A 229 25.44 2.73 7.02
C VAL A 229 24.63 2.42 8.27
N ARG A 230 25.28 1.87 9.29
CA ARG A 230 24.66 1.48 10.55
C ARG A 230 23.87 2.66 11.14
N ASP A 231 22.66 2.37 11.62
CA ASP A 231 21.74 3.31 12.27
C ASP A 231 21.30 4.52 11.41
N CYS A 232 21.63 4.55 10.11
CA CYS A 232 21.14 5.58 9.20
C CYS A 232 19.64 5.41 8.96
N GLN A 233 18.88 6.45 9.31
CA GLN A 233 17.41 6.47 9.18
C GLN A 233 16.93 7.11 7.87
N LEU A 234 17.84 7.59 7.02
CA LEU A 234 17.45 8.22 5.76
C LEU A 234 17.01 7.18 4.73
N PRO A 235 15.89 7.42 4.04
CA PRO A 235 15.40 6.49 3.04
C PRO A 235 16.37 6.40 1.85
N LEU A 236 16.35 5.23 1.21
CA LEU A 236 17.01 5.06 -0.07
C LEU A 236 16.25 5.85 -1.15
N VAL A 237 17.00 6.38 -2.13
CA VAL A 237 16.37 7.05 -3.29
C VAL A 237 15.59 6.05 -4.15
N LYS A 238 16.06 4.81 -4.22
CA LYS A 238 15.37 3.68 -4.87
C LYS A 238 15.58 2.41 -4.05
N GLN A 239 14.64 1.48 -4.13
CA GLN A 239 14.67 0.24 -3.37
C GLN A 239 15.91 -0.63 -3.66
N ASN A 240 16.50 -0.51 -4.86
CA ASN A 240 17.72 -1.24 -5.24
C ASN A 240 19.03 -0.51 -4.88
N HIS A 241 18.96 0.72 -4.35
CA HIS A 241 20.15 1.44 -3.92
C HIS A 241 20.68 0.87 -2.60
N ARG A 242 22.01 0.88 -2.43
CA ARG A 242 22.65 0.44 -1.19
C ARG A 242 22.75 1.56 -0.14
N PHE A 243 22.79 2.81 -0.59
CA PHE A 243 22.99 3.98 0.25
C PHE A 243 21.94 5.05 -0.03
N CYS A 244 21.61 5.83 1.00
CA CYS A 244 20.76 7.02 0.88
C CYS A 244 21.52 8.14 0.15
N SER A 245 20.82 9.24 -0.16
CA SER A 245 21.37 10.38 -0.91
C SER A 245 22.68 10.93 -0.31
N ILE A 246 22.75 11.07 1.02
CA ILE A 246 23.95 11.60 1.71
C ILE A 246 25.13 10.62 1.75
N HIS A 247 24.88 9.32 1.64
CA HIS A 247 25.90 8.27 1.66
C HIS A 247 26.18 7.72 0.26
N SER A 248 25.70 8.42 -0.78
CA SER A 248 25.84 8.01 -2.18
C SER A 248 27.30 7.84 -2.61
N SER A 249 28.23 8.57 -1.99
CA SER A 249 29.68 8.42 -2.19
C SER A 249 30.21 7.03 -1.86
N LEU A 250 29.57 6.31 -0.93
CA LEU A 250 29.96 4.96 -0.53
C LEU A 250 29.53 3.89 -1.55
N THR A 251 28.72 4.26 -2.55
CA THR A 251 28.26 3.34 -3.60
C THR A 251 29.43 2.71 -4.37
N ASN A 252 30.53 3.46 -4.52
CA ASN A 252 31.73 3.01 -5.21
C ASN A 252 32.76 2.36 -4.27
N VAL A 253 32.38 2.04 -3.03
CA VAL A 253 33.25 1.37 -2.03
C VAL A 253 32.81 -0.07 -1.86
N CYS A 254 33.78 -0.97 -1.71
CA CYS A 254 33.58 -2.40 -1.49
C CYS A 254 32.54 -2.66 -0.38
N CYS A 255 31.70 -3.68 -0.59
CA CYS A 255 30.63 -4.01 0.36
C CYS A 255 31.04 -4.88 1.53
N VAL A 256 32.26 -5.41 1.52
CA VAL A 256 32.79 -6.19 2.63
C VAL A 256 33.07 -5.26 3.81
N ALA A 257 32.66 -5.70 5.01
CA ALA A 257 32.89 -4.96 6.24
C ALA A 257 34.38 -4.61 6.38
N ASP A 258 34.67 -3.39 6.82
CA ASP A 258 36.02 -2.87 7.02
C ASP A 258 36.91 -2.80 5.76
N CYS A 259 36.34 -2.95 4.56
CA CYS A 259 37.03 -2.71 3.30
C CYS A 259 36.75 -1.31 2.75
N PHE A 260 37.81 -0.53 2.52
CA PHE A 260 37.72 0.85 2.01
C PHE A 260 38.16 0.99 0.54
N ILE A 261 38.42 -0.13 -0.13
CA ILE A 261 38.85 -0.17 -1.54
C ILE A 261 37.65 0.11 -2.44
N ALA A 262 37.90 0.75 -3.59
CA ALA A 262 36.87 0.98 -4.58
C ALA A 262 36.27 -0.34 -5.10
N ALA A 263 34.95 -0.38 -5.29
CA ALA A 263 34.28 -1.49 -5.93
C ALA A 263 34.59 -1.52 -7.43
N THR A 264 34.72 -2.73 -7.99
CA THR A 264 34.94 -2.91 -9.42
C THR A 264 33.69 -2.43 -10.19
N PRO A 265 33.83 -1.75 -11.36
CA PRO A 265 32.68 -1.29 -12.14
C PRO A 265 31.67 -2.42 -12.40
N GLY A 266 30.41 -2.20 -12.00
CA GLY A 266 29.32 -3.19 -12.12
C GLY A 266 29.19 -4.19 -10.96
N TYR A 267 30.13 -4.20 -10.01
CA TYR A 267 30.13 -5.08 -8.84
C TYR A 267 29.97 -4.27 -7.54
N LYS A 268 29.63 -4.97 -6.45
CA LYS A 268 29.57 -4.38 -5.10
C LYS A 268 30.87 -4.55 -4.30
N THR A 269 31.80 -5.37 -4.79
CA THR A 269 33.06 -5.72 -4.12
C THR A 269 34.26 -5.22 -4.94
N CYS A 270 35.42 -5.11 -4.29
CA CYS A 270 36.69 -4.85 -4.98
C CYS A 270 37.23 -6.13 -5.63
N ASP A 271 38.38 -6.02 -6.30
CA ASP A 271 39.09 -7.11 -6.98
C ASP A 271 39.92 -8.01 -6.04
N SER A 272 39.86 -7.79 -4.72
CA SER A 272 40.53 -8.65 -3.75
C SER A 272 40.01 -10.09 -3.87
N PRO A 273 40.88 -11.11 -4.01
CA PRO A 273 40.47 -12.51 -4.12
C PRO A 273 39.60 -13.01 -2.95
N THR A 274 39.70 -12.37 -1.78
CA THR A 274 38.89 -12.69 -0.59
C THR A 274 37.49 -12.09 -0.62
N HIS A 275 37.20 -11.17 -1.56
CA HIS A 275 35.95 -10.40 -1.66
C HIS A 275 35.19 -10.68 -2.98
N LEU A 276 35.70 -11.58 -3.82
CA LEU A 276 35.06 -12.00 -5.08
C LEU A 276 34.09 -13.15 -4.87
#